data_AF-A0A9D6FRT3-F1
#
_entry.id   AF-A0A9D6FRT3-F1
#
_cell.length_a   1.000
_cell.length_b   1.000
_cell.length_c   1.000
_cell.angle_alpha   90.00
_cell.angle_beta   90.00
_cell.angle_gamma   90.00
#
_symmetry.space_group_name_H-M   'P 1'
#
loop_
_entity.id
_entity.type
_entity.pdbx_description
1 polymer ?
#
loop_
_entity_poly.entity_id
_entity_poly.type
_entity_poly.pdbx_seq_one_letter_code
_entity_poly.pdbx_strand_id
1 'polypeptide(L)'
;MGDKSFFKPIGEGGDRRLRFRIRTRLGRIVEFLVQLEVQIAGTWLPVVRYDNAHGFAHRDVLDSRGRLVEKKPLKLATLGQVLEFAEQDLLDRVDWYIERFVKGRKSR
;
A
#
# COMPACT_ATOMS: atom_id res chain seq x y z
N MET A 1 11.37 17.66 -12.33
CA MET A 1 10.26 16.90 -11.70
C MET A 1 10.76 15.47 -11.63
N GLY A 2 10.87 14.88 -10.44
CA GLY A 2 11.37 13.51 -10.31
C GLY A 2 10.20 12.59 -10.07
N ASP A 3 9.98 11.60 -10.94
CA ASP A 3 9.13 10.47 -10.60
C ASP A 3 10.03 9.26 -10.38
N LYS A 4 9.80 8.55 -9.28
CA LYS A 4 10.51 7.34 -8.91
C LYS A 4 9.48 6.27 -8.65
N SER A 5 9.50 5.19 -9.41
CA SER A 5 8.67 4.02 -9.15
C SER A 5 9.55 2.78 -9.06
N PHE A 6 9.36 2.00 -8.00
CA PHE A 6 10.08 0.76 -7.79
C PHE A 6 9.19 -0.25 -7.07
N PHE A 7 9.56 -1.52 -7.17
CA PHE A 7 8.88 -2.61 -6.51
C PHE A 7 9.84 -3.26 -5.51
N LYS A 8 9.36 -3.55 -4.31
CA LYS A 8 10.12 -4.22 -3.25
C LYS A 8 9.41 -5.54 -2.94
N PRO A 9 9.96 -6.70 -3.32
CA PRO A 9 9.41 -7.97 -2.89
C PRO A 9 9.49 -8.07 -1.37
N ILE A 10 8.44 -8.63 -0.75
CA ILE A 10 8.39 -8.89 0.70
C ILE A 10 8.29 -10.39 0.93
N GLY A 11 9.11 -10.90 1.84
CA GLY A 11 9.11 -12.31 2.21
C GLY A 11 9.88 -13.19 1.22
N GLU A 12 10.18 -14.41 1.65
CA GLU A 12 10.98 -15.37 0.89
C GLU A 12 10.20 -16.07 -0.23
N GLY A 13 8.86 -16.07 -0.16
CA GLY A 13 8.00 -16.79 -1.11
C GLY A 13 7.80 -16.08 -2.46
N GLY A 14 8.19 -14.81 -2.60
CA GLY A 14 8.00 -14.03 -3.82
C GLY A 14 6.52 -13.75 -4.17
N ASP A 15 5.58 -14.19 -3.34
CA ASP A 15 4.14 -14.02 -3.46
C ASP A 15 3.66 -12.65 -2.99
N ARG A 16 4.54 -11.80 -2.45
CA ARG A 16 4.17 -10.49 -1.89
C ARG A 16 5.13 -9.43 -2.39
N ARG A 17 4.59 -8.27 -2.72
CA ARG A 17 5.41 -7.11 -3.11
C ARG A 17 4.77 -5.80 -2.72
N LEU A 18 5.60 -4.84 -2.40
CA LEU A 18 5.22 -3.44 -2.31
C LEU A 18 5.57 -2.72 -3.60
N ARG A 19 4.60 -1.99 -4.12
CA ARG A 19 4.79 -1.04 -5.20
C ARG A 19 4.91 0.35 -4.60
N PHE A 20 6.04 0.99 -4.82
CA PHE A 20 6.30 2.37 -4.44
C PHE A 20 6.28 3.24 -5.69
N ARG A 21 5.61 4.37 -5.59
CA ARG A 21 5.67 5.45 -6.57
C ARG A 21 5.77 6.76 -5.82
N ILE A 22 6.84 7.49 -5.98
CA ILE A 22 7.11 8.74 -5.29
C ILE A 22 7.32 9.81 -6.36
N ARG A 23 6.61 10.91 -6.22
CA ARG A 23 6.75 12.09 -7.05
C ARG A 23 7.30 13.23 -6.24
N THR A 24 8.37 13.82 -6.74
CA THR A 24 9.04 14.96 -6.13
C THR A 24 8.99 16.17 -7.05
N ARG A 25 8.74 17.33 -6.46
CA ARG A 25 8.75 18.63 -7.12
C ARG A 25 9.64 19.56 -6.30
N LEU A 26 10.64 20.16 -6.95
CA LEU A 26 11.61 21.08 -6.32
C LEU A 26 12.26 20.50 -5.04
N GLY A 27 12.61 19.20 -5.07
CA GLY A 27 13.22 18.52 -3.92
C GLY A 27 12.27 18.11 -2.80
N ARG A 28 10.96 18.39 -2.90
CA ARG A 28 9.95 17.99 -1.92
C ARG A 28 9.04 16.90 -2.49
N ILE A 29 8.68 15.92 -1.65
CA ILE A 29 7.66 14.93 -2.00
C ILE A 29 6.33 15.67 -2.15
N VAL A 30 5.69 15.53 -3.29
CA VAL A 30 4.36 16.10 -3.55
C VAL A 30 3.29 15.01 -3.58
N GLU A 31 3.66 13.84 -4.09
CA GLU A 31 2.76 12.69 -4.21
C GLU A 31 3.56 11.42 -3.92
N PHE A 32 2.93 10.44 -3.30
CA PHE A 32 3.44 9.10 -3.16
C PHE A 32 2.28 8.09 -3.19
N LEU A 33 2.61 6.87 -3.57
CA LEU A 33 1.73 5.72 -3.56
C LEU A 33 2.54 4.52 -3.09
N VAL A 34 2.07 3.87 -2.04
CA VAL A 34 2.60 2.59 -1.55
C VAL A 34 1.47 1.58 -1.60
N GLN A 35 1.63 0.53 -2.40
CA GLN A 35 0.58 -0.47 -2.59
C GLN A 35 1.14 -1.86 -2.27
N LEU A 36 0.51 -2.56 -1.33
CA LEU A 36 0.76 -3.96 -1.05
C LEU A 36 -0.03 -4.83 -2.01
N GLU A 37 0.68 -5.68 -2.74
CA GLU A 37 0.11 -6.65 -3.67
C GLU A 37 0.53 -8.04 -3.25
N VAL A 38 -0.41 -8.98 -3.33
CA VAL A 38 -0.18 -10.39 -3.06
C VAL A 38 -0.57 -11.21 -4.29
N GLN A 39 0.25 -12.19 -4.64
CA GLN A 39 -0.01 -13.12 -5.71
C GLN A 39 -0.83 -14.28 -5.18
N ILE A 40 -2.08 -14.40 -5.63
CA ILE A 40 -2.94 -15.53 -5.27
C ILE A 40 -3.49 -16.14 -6.54
N ALA A 41 -3.31 -17.46 -6.71
CA ALA A 41 -3.69 -18.19 -7.92
C ALA A 41 -3.10 -17.56 -9.20
N GLY A 42 -1.83 -17.14 -9.16
CA GLY A 42 -1.13 -16.55 -10.30
C GLY A 42 -1.49 -15.09 -10.60
N THR A 43 -2.45 -14.49 -9.89
CA THR A 43 -2.88 -13.10 -10.10
C THR A 43 -2.41 -12.20 -8.97
N TRP A 44 -1.82 -11.05 -9.31
CA TRP A 44 -1.49 -10.01 -8.34
C TRP A 44 -2.74 -9.23 -7.95
N LEU A 45 -3.09 -9.30 -6.67
CA LEU A 45 -4.25 -8.62 -6.12
C LEU A 45 -3.78 -7.52 -5.16
N PRO A 46 -4.28 -6.28 -5.29
CA PRO A 46 -3.98 -5.21 -4.35
C PRO A 46 -4.74 -5.45 -3.04
N VAL A 47 -4.02 -5.42 -1.92
CA VAL A 47 -4.57 -5.64 -0.58
C VAL A 47 -4.76 -4.33 0.15
N VAL A 48 -3.74 -3.48 0.14
CA VAL A 48 -3.78 -2.16 0.78
C VAL A 48 -3.05 -1.17 -0.10
N ARG A 49 -3.62 0.03 -0.21
CA ARG A 49 -3.01 1.16 -0.89
C ARG A 49 -2.95 2.34 0.07
N TYR A 50 -1.77 2.92 0.15
CA TYR A 50 -1.53 4.22 0.73
C TYR A 50 -1.26 5.19 -0.39
N ASP A 51 -2.03 6.26 -0.47
CA ASP A 51 -1.77 7.36 -1.38
C ASP A 51 -2.10 8.69 -0.73
N ASN A 52 -1.51 9.75 -1.24
CA ASN A 52 -1.83 11.10 -0.82
C ASN A 52 -2.51 11.87 -1.95
N ALA A 53 -3.67 12.44 -1.64
CA ALA A 53 -4.39 13.34 -2.51
C ALA A 53 -4.51 14.69 -1.79
N HIS A 54 -4.05 15.77 -2.44
CA HIS A 54 -4.10 17.14 -1.91
C HIS A 54 -3.43 17.33 -0.53
N GLY A 55 -2.36 16.57 -0.24
CA GLY A 55 -1.65 16.65 1.05
C GLY A 55 -2.26 15.80 2.16
N PHE A 56 -3.42 15.18 1.94
CA PHE A 56 -4.02 14.21 2.86
C PHE A 56 -3.71 12.81 2.39
N ALA A 57 -3.07 12.05 3.26
CA ALA A 57 -2.85 10.64 2.98
C ALA A 57 -4.03 9.80 3.45
N HIS A 58 -4.30 8.75 2.68
CA HIS A 58 -5.35 7.80 2.96
C HIS A 58 -4.77 6.39 2.93
N ARG A 59 -5.32 5.54 3.80
CA ARG A 59 -5.15 4.10 3.75
C ARG A 59 -6.43 3.48 3.25
N ASP A 60 -6.36 2.93 2.05
CA ASP A 60 -7.43 2.22 1.38
C ASP A 60 -7.14 0.72 1.44
N VAL A 61 -7.91 -0.02 2.22
CA VAL A 61 -7.86 -1.49 2.31
C VAL A 61 -8.85 -2.06 1.30
N LEU A 62 -8.38 -2.95 0.44
CA LEU A 62 -9.16 -3.60 -0.61
C LEU A 62 -9.44 -5.07 -0.27
N ASP A 63 -10.57 -5.58 -0.76
CA ASP A 63 -10.92 -6.99 -0.78
C ASP A 63 -10.34 -7.66 -2.04
N SER A 64 -10.30 -8.99 -2.03
CA SER A 64 -10.03 -9.91 -3.15
C SER A 64 -10.76 -9.59 -4.45
N ARG A 65 -11.86 -8.83 -4.39
CA ARG A 65 -12.63 -8.35 -5.55
C ARG A 65 -12.24 -6.94 -6.02
N GLY A 66 -11.19 -6.34 -5.44
CA GLY A 66 -10.79 -4.95 -5.71
C GLY A 66 -11.75 -3.90 -5.14
N ARG A 67 -12.64 -4.29 -4.22
CA ARG A 67 -13.58 -3.37 -3.57
C ARG A 67 -12.92 -2.74 -2.36
N LEU A 68 -13.10 -1.44 -2.18
CA LEU A 68 -12.69 -0.71 -0.98
C LEU A 68 -13.48 -1.21 0.23
N VAL A 69 -12.79 -1.80 1.20
CA VAL A 69 -13.36 -2.31 2.46
C VAL A 69 -13.27 -1.25 3.54
N GLU A 70 -12.14 -0.56 3.62
CA GLU A 70 -11.88 0.44 4.66
C GLU A 70 -11.06 1.58 4.06
N LYS A 71 -11.50 2.81 4.28
CA LYS A 71 -10.74 4.03 3.97
C LYS A 71 -10.48 4.78 5.26
N LYS A 72 -9.21 4.94 5.61
CA LYS A 72 -8.81 5.71 6.79
C LYS A 72 -7.92 6.88 6.41
N PRO A 73 -8.33 8.13 6.69
CA PRO A 73 -7.46 9.28 6.52
C PRO A 73 -6.35 9.27 7.57
N LEU A 74 -5.12 9.52 7.16
CA LEU A 74 -3.95 9.65 8.01
C LEU A 74 -3.74 11.14 8.30
N LYS A 75 -3.92 11.52 9.57
CA LYS A 75 -3.62 12.87 10.06
C LYS A 75 -2.16 12.98 10.47
N LEU A 76 -1.25 12.85 9.51
CA LEU A 76 0.18 13.04 9.74
C LEU A 76 0.62 14.41 9.24
N ALA A 77 1.64 14.98 9.89
CA ALA A 77 2.05 16.36 9.65
C ALA A 77 2.77 16.53 8.31
N THR A 78 3.50 15.51 7.83
CA THR A 78 4.29 15.59 6.59
C THR A 78 4.17 14.32 5.76
N LEU A 79 4.22 14.45 4.44
CA LEU A 79 4.18 13.32 3.49
C LEU A 79 5.31 12.31 3.70
N GLY A 80 6.49 12.76 4.13
CA GLY A 80 7.61 11.88 4.49
C GLY A 80 7.28 10.96 5.66
N GLN A 81 6.69 11.51 6.73
CA GLN A 81 6.24 10.70 7.87
C GLN A 81 5.17 9.70 7.46
N VAL A 82 4.26 10.07 6.54
CA VAL A 82 3.29 9.11 6.05
C VAL A 82 3.95 8.01 5.26
N LEU A 83 4.90 8.33 4.39
CA LEU A 83 5.60 7.34 3.59
C LEU A 83 6.31 6.31 4.48
N GLU A 84 7.04 6.79 5.49
CA GLU A 84 7.71 5.92 6.47
C GLU A 84 6.71 5.09 7.27
N PHE A 85 5.62 5.72 7.75
CA PHE A 85 4.55 5.02 8.45
C PHE A 85 3.88 3.95 7.57
N ALA A 86 3.62 4.25 6.30
CA ALA A 86 3.00 3.33 5.36
C ALA A 86 3.91 2.14 5.07
N GLU A 87 5.20 2.37 4.83
CA GLU A 87 6.16 1.28 4.67
C GLU A 87 6.24 0.41 5.93
N GLN A 88 6.35 1.03 7.11
CA GLN A 88 6.46 0.31 8.38
C GLN A 88 5.19 -0.46 8.74
N ASP A 89 4.00 0.13 8.63
CA ASP A 89 2.71 -0.54 8.89
C ASP A 89 2.50 -1.72 7.93
N LEU A 90 2.86 -1.55 6.66
CA LEU A 90 2.76 -2.64 5.70
C LEU A 90 3.76 -3.75 6.00
N LEU A 91 5.01 -3.45 6.38
CA LEU A 91 5.99 -4.46 6.74
C LEU A 91 5.62 -5.21 8.03
N ASP A 92 5.20 -4.48 9.05
CA ASP A 92 4.85 -5.03 10.38
C ASP A 92 3.56 -5.87 10.34
N ARG A 93 2.57 -5.44 9.55
CA ARG A 93 1.25 -6.06 9.48
C ARG A 93 0.96 -6.77 8.16
N VAL A 94 1.98 -7.06 7.34
CA VAL A 94 1.80 -7.71 6.03
C VAL A 94 1.00 -9.01 6.18
N ASP A 95 1.38 -9.87 7.13
CA ASP A 95 0.72 -11.14 7.37
C ASP A 95 -0.73 -10.96 7.83
N TRP A 96 -1.00 -9.96 8.67
CA TRP A 96 -2.37 -9.65 9.11
C TRP A 96 -3.26 -9.19 7.95
N TYR A 97 -2.76 -8.30 7.09
CA TYR A 97 -3.50 -7.84 5.92
C TYR A 97 -3.79 -8.99 4.95
N ILE A 98 -2.79 -9.82 4.65
CA ILE A 98 -2.93 -10.98 3.76
C ILE A 98 -3.88 -12.01 4.38
N GLU A 99 -3.74 -12.32 5.66
CA GLU A 99 -4.62 -13.28 6.33
C GLU A 99 -6.07 -12.80 6.28
N ARG A 100 -6.32 -11.52 6.57
CA ARG A 100 -7.65 -10.91 6.48
C ARG A 100 -8.19 -10.96 5.04
N PHE A 101 -7.34 -10.69 4.06
CA PHE A 101 -7.68 -10.75 2.64
C PHE A 101 -8.07 -12.16 2.17
N VAL A 102 -7.30 -13.17 2.60
CA VAL A 102 -7.56 -14.59 2.30
C VAL A 102 -8.80 -15.08 3.05
N LYS A 103 -8.98 -14.71 4.33
CA LYS A 103 -10.19 -15.03 5.11
C LYS A 103 -11.44 -14.40 4.49
N GLY A 104 -11.34 -13.17 3.97
CA GLY A 104 -12.42 -12.50 3.23
C GLY A 104 -12.90 -13.28 2.00
N ARG A 105 -12.01 -14.06 1.35
CA ARG A 105 -12.40 -14.95 0.23
C ARG A 105 -13.20 -16.17 0.67
N LYS A 106 -12.99 -16.68 1.89
CA LYS A 106 -13.65 -17.92 2.38
C LYS A 106 -15.08 -17.72 2.86
N SER A 107 -15.55 -16.49 3.01
CA SER A 107 -16.95 -16.22 3.38
C SER A 107 -17.79 -16.02 2.11
N ARG A 108 -18.03 -17.11 1.37
CA ARG A 108 -19.13 -17.28 0.42
C ARG A 108 -19.19 -18.71 -0.11
#